data_AF-A0A4Q1EZ75-F1
#
_entry.id   AF-A0A4Q1EZ75-F1
#
_cell.length_a   1.000
_cell.length_b   1.000
_cell.length_c   1.000
_cell.angle_alpha   90.00
_cell.angle_beta   90.00
_cell.angle_gamma   90.00
#
_symmetry.space_group_name_H-M   'P 1'
#
loop_
_entity.id
_entity.type
_entity.pdbx_description
1 polymer ?
#
loop_
_entity_poly.entity_id
_entity_poly.type
_entity_poly.pdbx_seq_one_letter_code
_entity_poly.pdbx_strand_id
1 'polypeptide(L)'
;MNLKSRFKQLCSPFTEDHQLIYDLWQEIETKYSEKGRHYHNLFHLENMFRELEAVRMNISDFTALSFSVFYHDVIYDAASKANEEKSAAKAVKRLAELHIHQDTISIISEQILATKSHHRSDHEDTNYLLDADLSVLGKDFKTYLEYTQNIRKEYSIYPEFLYKPGRKKVLKHFLEFESIFKTEYFKEKYEAQAKENIAAELRLL
;
A
#
# COMPACT_ATOMS: atom_id res chain seq x y z
N MET A 1 -11.59 0.19 -13.13
CA MET A 1 -11.13 -1.09 -13.72
C MET A 1 -11.27 -2.15 -12.63
N ASN A 2 -11.88 -3.30 -12.92
CA ASN A 2 -12.15 -4.33 -11.91
C ASN A 2 -10.84 -5.00 -11.45
N LEU A 3 -10.53 -4.99 -10.14
CA LEU A 3 -9.30 -5.56 -9.58
C LEU A 3 -9.13 -7.06 -9.87
N LYS A 4 -10.22 -7.84 -9.86
CA LYS A 4 -10.20 -9.26 -10.23
C LYS A 4 -9.73 -9.45 -11.66
N SER A 5 -10.25 -8.66 -12.59
CA SER A 5 -9.83 -8.70 -13.99
C SER A 5 -8.36 -8.30 -14.15
N ARG A 6 -7.92 -7.26 -13.41
CA ARG A 6 -6.52 -6.84 -13.38
C ARG A 6 -5.61 -7.96 -12.87
N PHE A 7 -5.94 -8.59 -11.75
CA PHE A 7 -5.15 -9.68 -11.19
C PHE A 7 -5.09 -10.89 -12.12
N LYS A 8 -6.21 -11.25 -12.76
CA LYS A 8 -6.25 -12.30 -13.78
C LYS A 8 -5.31 -12.00 -14.95
N GLN A 9 -5.34 -10.79 -15.49
CA GLN A 9 -4.46 -10.36 -16.57
C GLN A 9 -2.98 -10.32 -16.15
N LEU A 10 -2.73 -9.95 -14.89
CA LEU A 10 -1.39 -9.94 -14.32
C LEU A 10 -0.79 -11.35 -14.24
N CYS A 11 -1.59 -12.36 -13.90
CA CYS A 11 -1.14 -13.74 -13.76
C CYS A 11 -1.09 -14.52 -15.09
N SER A 12 -1.89 -14.14 -16.09
CA SER A 12 -2.02 -14.93 -17.33
C SER A 12 -0.73 -15.16 -18.13
N PRO A 13 0.31 -14.29 -18.09
CA PRO A 13 1.59 -14.60 -18.74
C PRO A 13 2.39 -15.72 -18.05
N PHE A 14 2.07 -16.06 -16.81
CA PHE A 14 2.85 -16.97 -15.97
C PHE A 14 2.21 -18.35 -15.80
N THR A 15 0.90 -18.47 -16.00
CA THR A 15 0.18 -19.74 -15.89
C THR A 15 -1.11 -19.73 -16.70
N GLU A 16 -1.44 -20.90 -17.28
CA GLU A 16 -2.75 -21.16 -17.89
C GLU A 16 -3.75 -21.78 -16.88
N ASP A 17 -3.29 -22.10 -15.65
CA ASP A 17 -4.14 -22.64 -14.61
C ASP A 17 -5.10 -21.58 -14.07
N HIS A 18 -6.30 -21.55 -14.66
CA HIS A 18 -7.37 -20.64 -14.26
C HIS A 18 -7.89 -20.89 -12.85
N GLN A 19 -7.78 -22.11 -12.32
CA GLN A 19 -8.20 -22.43 -10.96
C GLN A 19 -7.21 -21.84 -9.96
N LEU A 20 -5.91 -21.99 -10.20
CA LEU A 20 -4.87 -21.34 -9.41
C LEU A 20 -5.06 -19.82 -9.37
N ILE A 21 -5.24 -19.16 -10.53
CA ILE A 21 -5.47 -17.70 -10.58
C ILE A 21 -6.73 -17.31 -9.78
N TYR A 22 -7.81 -18.10 -9.89
CA TYR A 22 -9.03 -17.85 -9.14
C TYR A 22 -8.80 -17.97 -7.63
N ASP A 23 -8.12 -19.04 -7.17
CA ASP A 23 -7.85 -19.28 -5.76
C ASP A 23 -6.96 -18.20 -5.15
N LEU A 24 -5.92 -17.78 -5.86
CA LEU A 24 -5.06 -16.66 -5.46
C LEU A 24 -5.85 -15.35 -5.34
N TRP A 25 -6.71 -15.05 -6.31
CA TRP A 25 -7.58 -13.88 -6.23
C TRP A 25 -8.55 -13.96 -5.05
N GLN A 26 -9.21 -15.11 -4.85
CA GLN A 26 -10.13 -15.29 -3.73
C GLN A 26 -9.44 -15.09 -2.37
N GLU A 27 -8.19 -15.52 -2.24
CA GLU A 27 -7.40 -15.27 -1.03
C GLU A 27 -7.16 -13.77 -0.79
N ILE A 28 -6.72 -13.03 -1.82
CA ILE A 28 -6.52 -11.57 -1.75
C ILE A 28 -7.84 -10.87 -1.43
N GLU A 29 -8.89 -11.15 -2.18
CA GLU A 29 -10.22 -10.55 -2.02
C GLU A 29 -10.79 -10.79 -0.62
N THR A 30 -10.68 -12.02 -0.12
CA THR A 30 -11.11 -12.36 1.24
C THR A 30 -10.35 -11.56 2.28
N LYS A 31 -9.01 -11.47 2.14
CA LYS A 31 -8.16 -10.74 3.08
C LYS A 31 -8.49 -9.26 3.11
N TYR A 32 -8.55 -8.60 1.97
CA TYR A 32 -8.89 -7.17 1.89
C TYR A 32 -10.36 -6.85 2.19
N SER A 33 -11.22 -7.86 2.33
CA SER A 33 -12.63 -7.71 2.72
C SER A 33 -12.92 -8.08 4.18
N GLU A 34 -11.88 -8.36 4.99
CA GLU A 34 -12.05 -8.64 6.41
C GLU A 34 -12.73 -7.46 7.14
N LYS A 35 -13.71 -7.76 8.01
CA LYS A 35 -14.60 -6.74 8.63
C LYS A 35 -13.87 -5.60 9.36
N GLY A 36 -12.65 -5.83 9.84
CA GLY A 36 -11.84 -4.85 10.56
C GLY A 36 -11.07 -3.88 9.66
N ARG A 37 -11.05 -4.09 8.33
CA ARG A 37 -10.31 -3.26 7.36
C ARG A 37 -11.22 -2.17 6.81
N HIS A 38 -11.05 -0.96 7.32
CA HIS A 38 -11.83 0.20 6.88
C HIS A 38 -11.08 1.07 5.88
N TYR A 39 -9.75 1.09 5.95
CA TYR A 39 -8.87 1.76 5.00
C TYR A 39 -8.09 0.74 4.16
N HIS A 40 -7.42 -0.24 4.79
CA HIS A 40 -6.56 -1.21 4.10
C HIS A 40 -7.38 -2.33 3.42
N ASN A 41 -8.23 -1.94 2.47
CA ASN A 41 -9.21 -2.77 1.77
C ASN A 41 -9.06 -2.68 0.23
N LEU A 42 -9.98 -3.28 -0.52
CA LEU A 42 -9.91 -3.27 -1.98
C LEU A 42 -9.96 -1.87 -2.60
N PHE A 43 -10.64 -0.90 -1.96
CA PHE A 43 -10.66 0.48 -2.46
C PHE A 43 -9.29 1.15 -2.35
N HIS A 44 -8.49 0.80 -1.34
CA HIS A 44 -7.09 1.22 -1.24
C HIS A 44 -6.28 0.74 -2.45
N LEU A 45 -6.40 -0.54 -2.81
CA LEU A 45 -5.72 -1.08 -4.00
C LEU A 45 -6.15 -0.37 -5.29
N GLU A 46 -7.46 -0.08 -5.45
CA GLU A 46 -7.96 0.68 -6.61
C GLU A 46 -7.35 2.08 -6.67
N ASN A 47 -7.23 2.77 -5.53
CA ASN A 47 -6.59 4.08 -5.45
C ASN A 47 -5.11 4.00 -5.81
N MET A 48 -4.36 3.04 -5.26
CA MET A 48 -2.94 2.85 -5.59
C MET A 48 -2.75 2.62 -7.09
N PHE A 49 -3.52 1.71 -7.70
CA PHE A 49 -3.43 1.50 -9.14
C PHE A 49 -3.78 2.76 -9.94
N ARG A 50 -4.79 3.54 -9.53
CA ARG A 50 -5.12 4.79 -10.21
C ARG A 50 -3.95 5.78 -10.19
N GLU A 51 -3.25 5.90 -9.07
CA GLU A 51 -2.07 6.77 -9.00
C GLU A 51 -0.91 6.24 -9.84
N LEU A 52 -0.65 4.93 -9.79
CA LEU A 52 0.44 4.29 -10.53
C LEU A 52 0.22 4.31 -12.05
N GLU A 53 -1.01 4.24 -12.54
CA GLU A 53 -1.28 4.35 -13.98
C GLU A 53 -0.87 5.73 -14.54
N ALA A 54 -0.92 6.79 -13.73
CA ALA A 54 -0.51 8.13 -14.17
C ALA A 54 1.01 8.24 -14.40
N VAL A 55 1.80 7.37 -13.77
CA VAL A 55 3.27 7.30 -13.87
C VAL A 55 3.75 6.01 -14.50
N ARG A 56 2.87 5.24 -15.15
CA ARG A 56 3.18 3.92 -15.71
C ARG A 56 4.42 3.93 -16.59
N MET A 57 4.57 4.96 -17.42
CA MET A 57 5.68 5.10 -18.37
C MET A 57 7.04 5.32 -17.70
N ASN A 58 7.05 5.69 -16.41
CA ASN A 58 8.25 5.90 -15.62
C ASN A 58 8.64 4.67 -14.78
N ILE A 59 7.78 3.65 -14.72
CA ILE A 59 7.99 2.43 -13.95
C ILE A 59 8.62 1.38 -14.87
N SER A 60 9.76 0.84 -14.46
CA SER A 60 10.54 -0.10 -15.27
C SER A 60 9.87 -1.48 -15.35
N ASP A 61 9.41 -2.00 -14.22
CA ASP A 61 8.69 -3.27 -14.12
C ASP A 61 7.33 -3.07 -13.44
N PHE A 62 6.35 -2.66 -14.23
CA PHE A 62 4.98 -2.49 -13.75
C PHE A 62 4.33 -3.83 -13.34
N THR A 63 4.82 -4.96 -13.85
CA THR A 63 4.31 -6.29 -13.50
C THR A 63 4.71 -6.64 -12.07
N ALA A 64 5.99 -6.52 -11.73
CA ALA A 64 6.48 -6.70 -10.38
C ALA A 64 5.79 -5.72 -9.41
N LEU A 65 5.73 -4.44 -9.77
CA LEU A 65 5.08 -3.42 -8.94
C LEU A 65 3.60 -3.74 -8.69
N SER A 66 2.89 -4.26 -9.70
CA SER A 66 1.48 -4.65 -9.56
C SER A 66 1.29 -5.79 -8.57
N PHE A 67 2.20 -6.78 -8.55
CA PHE A 67 2.16 -7.83 -7.53
C PHE A 67 2.42 -7.25 -6.14
N SER A 68 3.38 -6.34 -6.00
CA SER A 68 3.64 -5.65 -4.73
C SER A 68 2.40 -4.91 -4.23
N VAL A 69 1.67 -4.20 -5.10
CA VAL A 69 0.39 -3.57 -4.75
C VAL A 69 -0.62 -4.59 -4.23
N PHE A 70 -0.83 -5.71 -4.91
CA PHE A 70 -1.80 -6.71 -4.47
C PHE A 70 -1.43 -7.41 -3.16
N TYR A 71 -0.13 -7.47 -2.82
CA TYR A 71 0.34 -8.25 -1.68
C TYR A 71 0.80 -7.42 -0.47
N HIS A 72 1.11 -6.12 -0.60
CA HIS A 72 1.78 -5.35 0.48
C HIS A 72 1.06 -5.41 1.84
N ASP A 73 -0.27 -5.37 1.82
CA ASP A 73 -1.13 -5.42 3.01
C ASP A 73 -2.06 -6.65 3.01
N VAL A 74 -1.70 -7.71 2.27
CA VAL A 74 -2.53 -8.92 2.23
C VAL A 74 -2.69 -9.50 3.64
N ILE A 75 -1.65 -9.42 4.48
CA ILE A 75 -1.72 -9.67 5.91
C ILE A 75 -1.76 -8.34 6.65
N TYR A 76 -2.83 -8.08 7.38
CA TYR A 76 -3.01 -6.85 8.13
C TYR A 76 -3.66 -7.11 9.48
N ASP A 77 -3.02 -6.60 10.53
CA ASP A 77 -3.56 -6.50 11.89
C ASP A 77 -3.03 -5.21 12.50
N ALA A 78 -3.93 -4.30 12.89
CA ALA A 78 -3.58 -2.99 13.44
C ALA A 78 -2.77 -3.05 14.75
N ALA A 79 -2.76 -4.20 15.45
CA ALA A 79 -1.94 -4.41 16.64
C ALA A 79 -0.55 -5.01 16.35
N SER A 80 -0.32 -5.50 15.12
CA SER A 80 0.88 -6.21 14.73
C SER A 80 1.90 -5.28 14.08
N LYS A 81 3.18 -5.49 14.41
CA LYS A 81 4.33 -4.83 13.77
C LYS A 81 5.01 -5.71 12.71
N ALA A 82 4.39 -6.83 12.35
CA ALA A 82 4.95 -7.83 11.45
C ALA A 82 4.10 -8.01 10.20
N ASN A 83 3.27 -7.02 9.85
CA ASN A 83 2.32 -7.13 8.75
C ASN A 83 3.07 -7.24 7.43
N GLU A 84 4.02 -6.33 7.20
CA GLU A 84 4.81 -6.25 5.99
C GLU A 84 5.69 -7.49 5.81
N GLU A 85 6.35 -7.97 6.86
CA GLU A 85 7.12 -9.23 6.80
C GLU A 85 6.24 -10.44 6.47
N LYS A 86 5.05 -10.52 7.06
CA LYS A 86 4.11 -11.63 6.79
C LYS A 86 3.50 -11.53 5.38
N SER A 87 3.19 -10.32 4.93
CA SER A 87 2.71 -10.03 3.58
C SER A 87 3.77 -10.37 2.54
N ALA A 88 5.04 -9.99 2.76
CA ALA A 88 6.16 -10.35 1.90
C ALA A 88 6.36 -11.86 1.83
N ALA A 89 6.39 -12.56 2.98
CA ALA A 89 6.48 -14.02 3.01
C ALA A 89 5.31 -14.70 2.29
N LYS A 90 4.10 -14.13 2.40
CA LYS A 90 2.91 -14.60 1.69
C LYS A 90 3.06 -14.42 0.18
N ALA A 91 3.53 -13.26 -0.27
CA ALA A 91 3.81 -12.97 -1.67
C ALA A 91 4.83 -13.97 -2.23
N VAL A 92 5.97 -14.15 -1.58
CA VAL A 92 7.03 -15.10 -2.00
C VAL A 92 6.46 -16.48 -2.26
N LYS A 93 5.64 -17.00 -1.33
CA LYS A 93 5.00 -18.31 -1.49
C LYS A 93 4.10 -18.38 -2.72
N ARG A 94 3.20 -17.40 -2.88
CA ARG A 94 2.19 -17.42 -3.97
C ARG A 94 2.77 -17.14 -5.34
N LEU A 95 3.79 -16.28 -5.42
CA LEU A 95 4.47 -15.97 -6.68
C LEU A 95 5.34 -17.14 -7.15
N ALA A 96 5.89 -17.94 -6.23
CA ALA A 96 6.57 -19.19 -6.56
C ALA A 96 5.59 -20.23 -7.16
N GLU A 97 4.35 -20.31 -6.68
CA GLU A 97 3.29 -21.15 -7.26
C GLU A 97 2.93 -20.72 -8.71
N LEU A 98 3.14 -19.45 -9.04
CA LEU A 98 3.01 -18.91 -10.40
C LEU A 98 4.26 -19.09 -11.27
N HIS A 99 5.32 -19.75 -10.78
CA HIS A 99 6.59 -19.92 -11.49
C HIS A 99 7.27 -18.59 -11.91
N ILE A 100 7.02 -17.51 -11.16
CA ILE A 100 7.71 -16.23 -11.37
C ILE A 100 9.19 -16.40 -10.99
N HIS A 101 10.08 -15.76 -11.75
CA HIS A 101 11.52 -15.87 -11.51
C HIS A 101 11.90 -15.38 -10.11
N GLN A 102 12.83 -16.08 -9.46
CA GLN A 102 13.21 -15.81 -8.08
C GLN A 102 13.72 -14.37 -7.87
N ASP A 103 14.44 -13.81 -8.85
CA ASP A 103 14.92 -12.43 -8.78
C ASP A 103 13.76 -11.42 -8.72
N THR A 104 12.71 -11.62 -9.52
CA THR A 104 11.50 -10.79 -9.49
C THR A 104 10.75 -10.94 -8.17
N ILE A 105 10.68 -12.17 -7.63
CA ILE A 105 10.07 -12.43 -6.31
C ILE A 105 10.82 -11.68 -5.20
N SER A 106 12.16 -11.67 -5.25
CA SER A 106 12.99 -10.93 -4.29
C SER A 106 12.71 -9.42 -4.35
N ILE A 107 12.64 -8.84 -5.55
CA ILE A 107 12.28 -7.42 -5.73
C ILE A 107 10.90 -7.11 -5.15
N ILE A 108 9.89 -7.95 -5.43
CA ILE A 108 8.53 -7.77 -4.89
C ILE A 108 8.53 -7.85 -3.37
N SER A 109 9.26 -8.80 -2.80
CA SER A 109 9.40 -8.94 -1.35
C SER A 109 10.04 -7.68 -0.73
N GLU A 110 11.12 -7.17 -1.32
CA GLU A 110 11.79 -5.96 -0.85
C GLU A 110 10.90 -4.71 -0.96
N GLN A 111 10.13 -4.60 -2.05
CA GLN A 111 9.14 -3.54 -2.24
C GLN A 111 8.08 -3.54 -1.14
N ILE A 112 7.53 -4.72 -0.80
CA ILE A 112 6.56 -4.86 0.29
C ILE A 112 7.18 -4.51 1.63
N LEU A 113 8.40 -4.99 1.91
CA LEU A 113 9.09 -4.66 3.17
C LEU A 113 9.37 -3.16 3.31
N ALA A 114 9.62 -2.45 2.21
CA ALA A 114 9.88 -1.02 2.21
C ALA A 114 8.67 -0.19 2.67
N THR A 115 7.42 -0.67 2.50
CA THR A 115 6.20 0.04 2.94
C THR A 115 6.17 0.23 4.46
N LYS A 116 6.88 -0.61 5.22
CA LYS A 116 6.93 -0.51 6.68
C LYS A 116 7.49 0.81 7.20
N SER A 117 8.55 1.31 6.56
CA SER A 117 9.23 2.55 6.99
C SER A 117 8.98 3.71 6.05
N HIS A 118 8.59 3.43 4.80
CA HIS A 118 8.49 4.41 3.74
C HIS A 118 9.75 5.28 3.57
N HIS A 119 10.93 4.78 3.92
CA HIS A 119 12.18 5.44 3.55
C HIS A 119 12.42 5.34 2.04
N ARG A 120 13.18 6.30 1.49
CA ARG A 120 13.59 6.26 0.08
C ARG A 120 14.37 4.97 -0.17
N SER A 121 14.01 4.27 -1.24
CA SER A 121 14.71 3.08 -1.73
C SER A 121 15.68 3.46 -2.85
N ASP A 122 16.78 2.71 -2.97
CA ASP A 122 17.69 2.80 -4.11
C ASP A 122 17.07 2.22 -5.39
N HIS A 123 16.04 1.39 -5.26
CA HIS A 123 15.28 0.88 -6.40
C HIS A 123 14.13 1.82 -6.75
N GLU A 124 14.24 2.53 -7.87
CA GLU A 124 13.30 3.60 -8.28
C GLU A 124 11.83 3.17 -8.30
N ASP A 125 11.49 2.00 -8.87
CA ASP A 125 10.09 1.53 -8.89
C ASP A 125 9.49 1.38 -7.48
N THR A 126 10.30 1.03 -6.47
CA THR A 126 9.86 0.97 -5.07
C THR A 126 9.38 2.33 -4.59
N ASN A 127 10.05 3.41 -4.98
CA ASN A 127 9.64 4.76 -4.59
C ASN A 127 8.25 5.12 -5.13
N TYR A 128 7.88 4.64 -6.32
CA TYR A 128 6.52 4.80 -6.84
C TYR A 128 5.47 4.02 -6.03
N LEU A 129 5.79 2.80 -5.56
CA LEU A 129 4.91 2.05 -4.66
C LEU A 129 4.67 2.83 -3.36
N LEU A 130 5.75 3.29 -2.72
CA LEU A 130 5.70 4.02 -1.46
C LEU A 130 4.89 5.33 -1.60
N ASP A 131 5.05 6.02 -2.72
CA ASP A 131 4.32 7.25 -3.00
C ASP A 131 2.84 7.02 -3.29
N ALA A 132 2.51 5.96 -4.04
CA ALA A 132 1.13 5.58 -4.29
C ALA A 132 0.38 5.20 -2.99
N ASP A 133 1.06 4.47 -2.10
CA ASP A 133 0.52 4.06 -0.80
C ASP A 133 0.24 5.26 0.12
N LEU A 134 1.16 6.25 0.12
CA LEU A 134 1.00 7.49 0.89
C LEU A 134 0.15 8.57 0.21
N SER A 135 -0.30 8.35 -1.03
CA SER A 135 -0.99 9.38 -1.84
C SER A 135 -2.25 9.94 -1.19
N VAL A 136 -2.89 9.18 -0.28
CA VAL A 136 -4.05 9.64 0.49
C VAL A 136 -3.73 10.89 1.34
N LEU A 137 -2.48 11.01 1.80
CA LEU A 137 -2.05 12.12 2.64
C LEU A 137 -2.20 13.46 1.90
N GLY A 138 -1.93 13.48 0.59
CA GLY A 138 -2.03 14.69 -0.24
C GLY A 138 -3.37 14.91 -0.94
N LYS A 139 -4.41 14.13 -0.62
CA LYS A 139 -5.75 14.35 -1.20
C LYS A 139 -6.39 15.62 -0.64
N ASP A 140 -7.50 16.02 -1.25
CA ASP A 140 -8.34 17.09 -0.69
C ASP A 140 -8.76 16.76 0.76
N PHE A 141 -8.98 17.80 1.56
CA PHE A 141 -9.21 17.65 2.99
C PHE A 141 -10.40 16.74 3.35
N LYS A 142 -11.44 16.69 2.50
CA LYS A 142 -12.60 15.81 2.74
C LYS A 142 -12.19 14.35 2.61
N THR A 143 -11.51 13.98 1.52
CA THR A 143 -10.99 12.62 1.32
C THR A 143 -10.01 12.24 2.43
N TYR A 144 -9.12 13.16 2.82
CA TYR A 144 -8.20 12.93 3.92
C TYR A 144 -8.91 12.70 5.26
N LEU A 145 -9.96 13.47 5.56
CA LEU A 145 -10.74 13.29 6.80
C LEU A 145 -11.43 11.91 6.83
N GLU A 146 -12.01 11.46 5.72
CA GLU A 146 -12.57 10.10 5.60
C GLU A 146 -11.50 9.02 5.86
N TYR A 147 -10.29 9.21 5.33
CA TYR A 147 -9.14 8.37 5.63
C TYR A 147 -8.83 8.33 7.15
N THR A 148 -8.71 9.48 7.82
CA THR A 148 -8.42 9.51 9.27
C THR A 148 -9.49 8.80 10.10
N GLN A 149 -10.76 8.91 9.71
CA GLN A 149 -11.88 8.23 10.36
C GLN A 149 -11.80 6.72 10.16
N ASN A 150 -11.45 6.26 8.96
CA ASN A 150 -11.28 4.84 8.68
C ASN A 150 -10.10 4.25 9.44
N ILE A 151 -8.95 4.93 9.47
CA ILE A 151 -7.81 4.53 10.34
C ILE A 151 -8.25 4.47 11.81
N ARG A 152 -8.99 5.46 12.31
CA ARG A 152 -9.48 5.43 13.70
C ARG A 152 -10.33 4.19 13.99
N LYS A 153 -11.15 3.73 13.03
CA LYS A 153 -11.97 2.51 13.16
C LYS A 153 -11.11 1.24 13.18
N GLU A 154 -10.07 1.15 12.36
CA GLU A 154 -9.15 -0.01 12.36
C GLU A 154 -8.42 -0.14 13.70
N TYR A 155 -8.06 0.99 14.33
CA TYR A 155 -7.44 1.05 15.64
C TYR A 155 -8.47 1.18 16.78
N SER A 156 -9.73 0.79 16.57
CA SER A 156 -10.82 0.91 17.56
C SER A 156 -10.57 0.15 18.87
N ILE A 157 -9.75 -0.89 18.84
CA ILE A 157 -9.29 -1.64 20.01
C ILE A 157 -8.52 -0.77 21.02
N TYR A 158 -7.89 0.32 20.56
CA TYR A 158 -7.15 1.22 21.41
C TYR A 158 -8.05 2.36 21.92
N PRO A 159 -8.08 2.61 23.24
CA PRO A 159 -8.74 3.78 23.79
C PRO A 159 -8.03 5.06 23.33
N GLU A 160 -8.76 6.17 23.35
CA GLU A 160 -8.31 7.43 22.76
C GLU A 160 -6.98 7.95 23.33
N PHE A 161 -6.75 7.78 24.64
CA PHE A 161 -5.51 8.20 25.30
C PHE A 161 -4.27 7.39 24.88
N LEU A 162 -4.43 6.18 24.31
CA LEU A 162 -3.35 5.40 23.70
C LEU A 162 -3.25 5.66 22.20
N TYR A 163 -4.38 5.75 21.51
CA TYR A 163 -4.44 5.99 20.07
C TYR A 163 -3.80 7.33 19.68
N LYS A 164 -4.20 8.43 20.33
CA LYS A 164 -3.77 9.79 19.94
C LYS A 164 -2.25 9.97 19.98
N PRO A 165 -1.52 9.60 21.06
CA PRO A 165 -0.06 9.68 21.05
C PRO A 165 0.59 8.83 19.96
N GLY A 166 0.09 7.61 19.73
CA GLY A 166 0.59 6.71 18.68
C GLY A 166 0.40 7.30 17.29
N ARG A 167 -0.80 7.79 16.98
CA ARG A 167 -1.12 8.44 15.70
C ARG A 167 -0.28 9.70 15.49
N LYS A 168 -0.13 10.55 16.51
CA LYS A 168 0.76 11.72 16.45
C LYS A 168 2.20 11.34 16.14
N LYS A 169 2.70 10.21 16.68
CA LYS A 169 4.06 9.73 16.39
C LYS A 169 4.22 9.36 14.91
N VAL A 170 3.27 8.63 14.33
CA VAL A 170 3.28 8.27 12.89
C VAL A 170 3.25 9.52 12.00
N LEU A 171 2.37 10.47 12.30
CA LEU A 171 2.25 11.72 11.54
C LEU A 171 3.50 12.58 11.61
N LYS A 172 4.10 12.70 12.80
CA LYS A 172 5.38 13.41 12.98
C LYS A 172 6.52 12.73 12.25
N HIS A 173 6.56 11.40 12.24
CA HIS A 173 7.57 10.64 11.51
C HIS A 173 7.59 11.00 10.02
N PHE A 174 6.42 11.13 9.37
CA PHE A 174 6.38 11.57 7.97
C PHE A 174 6.89 13.01 7.77
N LEU A 175 6.67 13.90 8.74
CA LEU A 175 7.19 15.28 8.70
C LEU A 175 8.69 15.38 8.99
N GLU A 176 9.34 14.31 9.46
CA GLU A 176 10.80 14.26 9.65
C GLU A 176 11.55 14.01 8.33
N PHE A 177 10.86 13.51 7.30
CA PHE A 177 11.47 13.35 5.98
C PHE A 177 11.69 14.69 5.31
N GLU A 178 12.77 14.80 4.52
CA GLU A 178 13.00 15.96 3.64
C GLU A 178 11.79 16.19 2.71
N SER A 179 11.24 15.09 2.21
CA SER A 179 9.98 15.05 1.44
C SER A 179 9.19 13.80 1.80
N ILE A 180 7.87 13.93 1.97
CA ILE A 180 6.97 12.80 2.25
C ILE A 180 6.94 11.86 1.04
N PHE A 181 6.88 12.43 -0.16
CA PHE A 181 6.92 11.70 -1.42
C PHE A 181 8.35 11.65 -1.99
N LYS A 182 8.69 10.59 -2.72
CA LYS A 182 10.06 10.22 -3.08
C LYS A 182 10.36 10.60 -4.52
N THR A 183 9.37 10.47 -5.39
CA THR A 183 9.43 10.76 -6.82
C THR A 183 8.91 12.16 -7.11
N GLU A 184 9.47 12.82 -8.13
CA GLU A 184 9.16 14.22 -8.42
C GLU A 184 7.68 14.44 -8.73
N TYR A 185 7.08 13.54 -9.52
CA TYR A 185 5.66 13.59 -9.86
C TYR A 185 4.76 13.64 -8.61
N PHE A 186 5.00 12.78 -7.62
CA PHE A 186 4.17 12.76 -6.40
C PHE A 186 4.50 13.92 -5.46
N LYS A 187 5.75 14.40 -5.42
CA LYS A 187 6.11 15.60 -4.65
C LYS A 187 5.34 16.81 -5.17
N GLU A 188 5.44 17.10 -6.47
CA GLU A 188 4.75 18.23 -7.11
C GLU A 188 3.24 18.14 -6.90
N LYS A 189 2.68 16.94 -6.98
CA LYS A 189 1.23 16.71 -6.89
C LYS A 189 0.68 16.76 -5.47
N TYR A 190 1.43 16.29 -4.47
CA TYR A 190 0.87 15.97 -3.15
C TYR A 190 1.61 16.52 -1.94
N GLU A 191 2.88 16.92 -2.05
CA GLU A 191 3.71 17.26 -0.88
C GLU A 191 3.12 18.40 -0.05
N ALA A 192 2.72 19.50 -0.70
CA ALA A 192 2.19 20.68 -0.03
C ALA A 192 0.87 20.35 0.71
N GLN A 193 -0.06 19.71 0.01
CA GLN A 193 -1.36 19.33 0.59
C GLN A 193 -1.20 18.30 1.71
N ALA A 194 -0.26 17.36 1.59
CA ALA A 194 0.02 16.37 2.63
C ALA A 194 0.52 17.02 3.91
N LYS A 195 1.44 17.99 3.81
CA LYS A 195 1.91 18.74 4.98
C LYS A 195 0.79 19.52 5.66
N GLU A 196 -0.09 20.16 4.89
CA GLU A 196 -1.26 20.86 5.44
C GLU A 196 -2.23 19.92 6.15
N ASN A 197 -2.56 18.79 5.52
CA ASN A 197 -3.46 17.78 6.05
C ASN A 197 -2.92 17.17 7.35
N ILE A 198 -1.65 16.76 7.37
CA ILE A 198 -0.99 16.24 8.57
C ILE A 198 -0.98 17.28 9.68
N ALA A 199 -0.64 18.54 9.38
CA ALA A 199 -0.64 19.61 10.38
C ALA A 199 -2.06 19.86 10.93
N ALA A 200 -3.10 19.74 10.11
CA ALA A 200 -4.49 19.83 10.55
C ALA A 200 -4.88 18.65 11.46
N GLU A 201 -4.57 17.40 11.08
CA GLU A 201 -4.85 16.22 11.92
C GLU A 201 -4.15 16.34 13.28
N LEU A 202 -2.88 16.79 13.30
CA LEU A 202 -2.11 16.98 14.54
C LEU A 202 -2.74 17.97 15.52
N ARG A 203 -3.47 18.98 15.02
CA ARG A 203 -4.22 19.95 15.86
C ARG A 203 -5.53 19.38 16.41
N LEU A 204 -6.12 18.40 15.71
CA LEU A 204 -7.39 17.76 16.09
C LEU A 204 -7.19 16.59 17.06
N LEU A 205 -6.02 15.95 17.04
CA LEU A 205 -5.62 14.89 17.98
C LEU A 205 -5.24 15.48 19.33
#